data_AF-A0A813J1T0-F1
#
_entry.id   AF-A0A813J1T0-F1
#
_cell.length_a   1.000
_cell.length_b   1.000
_cell.length_c   1.000
_cell.angle_alpha   90.00
_cell.angle_beta   90.00
_cell.angle_gamma   90.00
#
_symmetry.space_group_name_H-M   'P 1'
#
loop_
_entity.id
_entity.type
_entity.pdbx_description
1 polymer ?
#
loop_
_entity_poly.entity_id
_entity_poly.type
_entity_poly.pdbx_seq_one_letter_code
_entity_poly.pdbx_strand_id
1 'polypeptide(L)'
;LPELARWVLPVVAVLLGFLAQNAGLYFGTRSYVLWMDEAHRPLQGLDDRHQEGSFTAASKSSWLPTLAWGLEIVTDLLPVLWFGVVMRSSNLRLWSQTLLTATLLSTLKGFMSWATVLPDEEGWEGCRERLGSDGLKYYRSQVELWAVLTDLLLLEVRGLWAGHEHRQRFCADATFSGNTYLSALFCTSLFEAVAGSLQQVEWQFAARIAVRSVLFAIVLGNMVFPVMNGYHGLADVFIALLLTVMVYSNPAVAIAVHHWCEGFATDEDCDRRPAQRELSGNLSPLS
;
A
#
# COMPACT_ATOMS: atom_id res chain seq x y z
N LEU A 1 7.78 2.55 -29.80
CA LEU A 1 7.67 1.36 -28.91
C LEU A 1 8.58 1.44 -27.68
N PRO A 2 9.91 1.66 -27.79
CA PRO A 2 10.78 1.72 -26.61
C PRO A 2 10.42 2.84 -25.63
N GLU A 3 9.99 4.00 -26.13
CA GLU A 3 9.56 5.13 -25.28
C GLU A 3 8.28 4.86 -24.48
N LEU A 4 7.38 4.01 -24.97
CA LEU A 4 6.17 3.62 -24.22
C LEU A 4 6.52 2.57 -23.16
N ALA A 5 7.41 1.64 -23.52
CA ALA A 5 7.82 0.55 -22.65
C ALA A 5 8.42 1.04 -21.32
N ARG A 6 9.24 2.10 -21.33
CA ARG A 6 9.84 2.66 -20.10
C ARG A 6 8.82 3.16 -19.08
N TRP A 7 7.64 3.58 -19.52
CA TRP A 7 6.55 4.03 -18.64
C TRP A 7 5.61 2.89 -18.24
N VAL A 8 5.33 1.97 -19.17
CA VAL A 8 4.36 0.88 -18.97
C VAL A 8 4.91 -0.25 -18.12
N LEU A 9 6.19 -0.62 -18.27
CA LEU A 9 6.74 -1.78 -17.57
C LEU A 9 6.75 -1.64 -16.03
N PRO A 10 7.06 -0.48 -15.43
CA PRO A 10 6.89 -0.27 -13.99
C PRO A 10 5.44 -0.43 -13.51
N VAL A 11 4.45 -0.05 -14.33
CA VAL A 11 3.03 -0.25 -14.02
C VAL A 11 2.69 -1.74 -14.02
N VAL A 12 3.14 -2.47 -15.04
CA VAL A 12 2.96 -3.93 -15.11
C VAL A 12 3.58 -4.61 -13.89
N ALA A 13 4.77 -4.18 -13.46
CA ALA A 13 5.41 -4.72 -12.27
C ALA A 13 4.56 -4.50 -11.01
N VAL A 14 3.99 -3.31 -10.82
CA VAL A 14 3.09 -3.03 -9.67
C VAL A 14 1.83 -3.87 -9.72
N LEU A 15 1.21 -4.02 -10.89
CA LEU A 15 0.03 -4.87 -11.04
C LEU A 15 0.33 -6.33 -10.69
N LEU A 16 1.50 -6.84 -11.09
CA LEU A 16 1.96 -8.17 -10.68
C LEU A 16 2.22 -8.25 -9.16
N GLY A 17 2.76 -7.19 -8.56
CA GLY A 17 2.95 -7.09 -7.11
C GLY A 17 1.63 -7.11 -6.33
N PHE A 18 0.61 -6.40 -6.79
CA PHE A 18 -0.73 -6.44 -6.20
C PHE A 18 -1.41 -7.80 -6.39
N LEU A 19 -1.27 -8.41 -7.57
CA LEU A 19 -1.75 -9.77 -7.81
C LEU A 19 -1.10 -10.78 -6.85
N ALA A 20 0.22 -10.68 -6.66
CA ALA A 20 0.95 -11.50 -5.69
C ALA A 20 0.49 -11.24 -4.24
N GLN A 21 0.22 -9.97 -3.90
CA GLN A 21 -0.37 -9.60 -2.61
C GLN A 21 -1.70 -10.30 -2.37
N ASN A 22 -2.63 -10.18 -3.32
CA ASN A 22 -3.97 -10.75 -3.20
C ASN A 22 -3.96 -12.27 -3.25
N ALA A 23 -3.06 -12.89 -4.01
CA ALA A 23 -2.84 -14.34 -3.96
C ALA A 23 -2.40 -14.77 -2.56
N GLY A 24 -1.43 -14.07 -1.97
CA GLY A 24 -0.97 -14.34 -0.62
C GLY A 24 -2.08 -14.22 0.43
N LEU A 25 -2.86 -13.14 0.38
CA LEU A 25 -4.01 -12.91 1.28
C LEU A 25 -5.10 -13.97 1.12
N TYR A 26 -5.40 -14.37 -0.12
CA TYR A 26 -6.36 -15.42 -0.43
C TYR A 26 -5.93 -16.76 0.19
N PHE A 27 -4.69 -17.19 -0.08
CA PHE A 27 -4.19 -18.47 0.42
C PHE A 27 -4.01 -18.47 1.94
N GLY A 28 -3.59 -17.34 2.53
CA GLY A 28 -3.54 -17.15 3.97
C GLY A 28 -4.92 -17.29 4.61
N THR A 29 -5.92 -16.59 4.07
CA THR A 29 -7.31 -16.64 4.57
C THR A 29 -7.90 -18.04 4.44
N ARG A 30 -7.67 -18.72 3.31
CA ARG A 30 -8.12 -20.10 3.11
C ARG A 30 -7.50 -21.05 4.13
N SER A 31 -6.18 -20.95 4.33
CA SER A 31 -5.46 -21.80 5.30
C SER A 31 -5.96 -21.56 6.72
N TYR A 32 -6.22 -20.29 7.07
CA TYR A 32 -6.80 -19.91 8.35
C TYR A 32 -8.19 -20.52 8.55
N VAL A 33 -9.09 -20.40 7.57
CA VAL A 33 -10.45 -20.99 7.65
C VAL A 33 -10.39 -22.50 7.84
N LEU A 34 -9.57 -23.21 7.06
CA LEU A 34 -9.44 -24.66 7.17
C LEU A 34 -8.86 -25.08 8.53
N TRP A 35 -7.89 -24.33 9.04
CA TRP A 35 -7.30 -24.57 10.36
C TRP A 35 -8.33 -24.35 11.48
N MET A 36 -9.12 -23.28 11.41
CA MET A 36 -10.14 -22.99 12.41
C MET A 36 -11.30 -23.97 12.37
N ASP A 37 -11.70 -24.45 11.19
CA ASP A 37 -12.70 -25.51 11.05
C ASP A 37 -12.23 -26.83 11.69
N GLU A 38 -10.95 -27.17 11.59
CA GLU A 38 -10.37 -28.35 12.25
C GLU A 38 -10.29 -28.15 13.76
N ALA A 39 -9.85 -26.98 14.23
CA ALA A 39 -9.71 -26.66 15.65
C ALA A 39 -11.08 -26.56 16.37
N HIS A 40 -12.12 -26.08 15.69
CA HIS A 40 -13.49 -25.96 16.20
C HIS A 40 -14.35 -27.18 15.90
N ARG A 41 -13.78 -28.28 15.38
CA ARG A 41 -14.53 -29.55 15.37
C ARG A 41 -14.94 -29.80 16.82
N PRO A 42 -16.25 -29.80 17.12
CA PRO A 42 -16.71 -29.83 18.49
C PRO A 42 -16.04 -31.03 19.15
N LEU A 43 -15.25 -30.76 20.19
CA LEU A 43 -14.93 -31.76 21.20
C LEU A 43 -16.28 -32.12 21.80
N GLN A 44 -16.98 -33.07 21.16
CA GLN A 44 -18.28 -33.57 21.57
C GLN A 44 -18.13 -34.05 23.02
N GLY A 45 -18.48 -33.22 23.99
CA GLY A 45 -18.51 -33.62 25.40
C GLY A 45 -18.13 -32.59 26.46
N LEU A 46 -17.64 -31.38 26.16
CA LEU A 46 -17.29 -30.41 27.20
C LEU A 46 -18.10 -29.11 27.09
N ASP A 47 -19.18 -29.14 27.85
CA ASP A 47 -20.14 -28.10 28.27
C ASP A 47 -19.81 -26.64 27.91
N ASP A 48 -20.65 -26.05 27.05
CA ASP A 48 -20.73 -24.65 26.64
C ASP A 48 -21.23 -23.74 27.78
N ARG A 49 -20.43 -23.58 28.83
CA ARG A 49 -20.68 -22.56 29.85
C ARG A 49 -19.43 -21.79 30.18
N HIS A 50 -19.11 -20.79 29.38
CA HIS A 50 -18.63 -19.47 29.82
C HIS A 50 -18.26 -18.65 28.58
N GLN A 51 -18.90 -17.49 28.39
CA GLN A 51 -18.31 -16.19 28.72
C GLN A 51 -18.95 -15.06 27.89
N GLU A 52 -20.17 -14.66 28.27
CA GLU A 52 -20.74 -13.36 27.86
C GLU A 52 -20.17 -12.27 28.78
N GLY A 53 -18.95 -11.84 28.48
CA GLY A 53 -18.43 -10.57 28.98
C GLY A 53 -18.67 -9.51 27.93
N SER A 54 -19.85 -8.87 27.92
CA SER A 54 -20.15 -7.78 26.99
C SER A 54 -19.18 -6.63 27.25
N PHE A 55 -18.16 -6.50 26.40
CA PHE A 55 -17.26 -5.36 26.45
C PHE A 55 -18.07 -4.13 26.06
N THR A 56 -18.19 -3.22 27.03
CA THR A 56 -19.05 -2.04 26.99
C THR A 56 -18.76 -1.19 25.77
N ALA A 57 -19.82 -0.90 25.01
CA ALA A 57 -19.83 0.00 23.87
C ALA A 57 -19.12 1.32 24.22
N ALA A 58 -17.90 1.48 23.73
CA ALA A 58 -17.20 2.75 23.76
C ALA A 58 -18.09 3.80 23.09
N SER A 59 -18.32 4.89 23.81
CA SER A 59 -19.10 6.05 23.36
C SER A 59 -18.62 6.50 21.98
N LYS A 60 -19.32 6.08 20.92
CA LYS A 60 -19.04 6.45 19.54
C LYS A 60 -19.31 7.93 19.40
N SER A 61 -18.25 8.75 19.48
CA SER A 61 -18.37 10.15 19.11
C SER A 61 -18.79 10.24 17.65
N SER A 62 -19.84 11.00 17.38
CA SER A 62 -20.51 11.03 16.08
C SER A 62 -19.66 11.57 14.92
N TRP A 63 -18.51 12.20 15.20
CA TRP A 63 -17.66 12.83 14.18
C TRP A 63 -16.50 11.97 13.69
N LEU A 64 -16.06 10.95 14.45
CA LEU A 64 -14.94 10.08 14.05
C LEU A 64 -15.20 9.36 12.72
N PRO A 65 -16.40 8.80 12.45
CA PRO A 65 -16.67 8.13 11.18
C PRO A 65 -16.57 9.09 9.98
N THR A 66 -17.03 10.33 10.14
CA THR A 66 -16.98 11.34 9.07
C THR A 66 -15.55 11.74 8.72
N LEU A 67 -14.67 11.88 9.72
CA LEU A 67 -13.26 12.17 9.46
C LEU A 67 -12.52 10.97 8.86
N ALA A 68 -12.81 9.74 9.33
CA ALA A 68 -12.23 8.54 8.76
C ALA A 68 -12.55 8.43 7.27
N TRP A 69 -13.83 8.61 6.91
CA TRP A 69 -14.28 8.64 5.51
C TRP A 69 -13.59 9.74 4.69
N GLY A 70 -13.46 10.95 5.23
CA GLY A 70 -12.76 12.04 4.55
C GLY A 70 -11.28 11.73 4.31
N LEU A 71 -10.61 11.13 5.28
CA LEU A 71 -9.21 10.71 5.15
C LEU A 71 -9.04 9.58 4.14
N GLU A 72 -9.96 8.62 4.11
CA GLU A 72 -9.97 7.54 3.11
C GLU A 72 -10.03 8.12 1.70
N ILE A 73 -10.95 9.05 1.43
CA ILE A 73 -11.04 9.73 0.13
C ILE A 73 -9.74 10.45 -0.22
N VAL A 74 -9.16 11.19 0.72
CA VAL A 74 -7.89 11.89 0.49
C VAL A 74 -6.78 10.90 0.16
N THR A 75 -6.76 9.75 0.84
CA THR A 75 -5.76 8.69 0.64
C THR A 75 -5.92 8.01 -0.71
N ASP A 76 -7.15 7.75 -1.14
CA ASP A 76 -7.47 7.18 -2.45
C ASP A 76 -7.13 8.15 -3.60
N LEU A 77 -7.17 9.46 -3.34
CA LEU A 77 -6.75 10.48 -4.30
C LEU A 77 -5.23 10.66 -4.38
N LEU A 78 -4.44 10.21 -3.39
CA LEU A 78 -2.98 10.39 -3.38
C LEU A 78 -2.30 9.80 -4.63
N PRO A 79 -2.55 8.54 -5.05
CA PRO A 79 -1.91 7.98 -6.24
C PRO A 79 -2.27 8.75 -7.51
N VAL A 80 -3.50 9.28 -7.61
CA VAL A 80 -3.97 10.07 -8.76
C VAL A 80 -3.27 11.43 -8.82
N LEU A 81 -3.20 12.13 -7.69
CA LEU A 81 -2.48 13.41 -7.56
C LEU A 81 -0.99 13.23 -7.86
N TRP A 82 -0.38 12.19 -7.28
CA TRP A 82 1.00 11.81 -7.54
C TRP A 82 1.24 11.53 -9.02
N PHE A 83 0.39 10.70 -9.65
CA PHE A 83 0.47 10.39 -11.08
C PHE A 83 0.45 11.67 -11.91
N GLY A 84 -0.49 12.59 -11.65
CA GLY A 84 -0.57 13.87 -12.36
C GLY A 84 0.69 14.72 -12.23
N VAL A 85 1.28 14.80 -11.03
CA VAL A 85 2.52 15.57 -10.78
C VAL A 85 3.73 14.91 -11.45
N VAL A 86 3.86 13.59 -11.40
CA VAL A 86 4.96 12.86 -12.03
C VAL A 86 4.88 12.93 -13.55
N MET A 87 3.69 12.77 -14.13
CA MET A 87 3.48 12.93 -15.57
C MET A 87 3.80 14.35 -16.03
N ARG A 88 3.37 15.37 -15.27
CA ARG A 88 3.69 16.77 -15.58
C ARG A 88 5.19 17.05 -15.51
N SER A 89 5.90 16.47 -14.55
CA SER A 89 7.36 16.66 -14.39
C SER A 89 8.19 15.76 -15.30
N SER A 90 7.58 14.76 -15.96
CA SER A 90 8.27 13.76 -16.79
C SER A 90 9.44 13.08 -16.06
N ASN A 91 9.36 12.94 -14.74
CA ASN A 91 10.43 12.39 -13.92
C ASN A 91 10.37 10.85 -13.89
N LEU A 92 10.97 10.21 -14.89
CA LEU A 92 10.99 8.75 -15.04
C LEU A 92 11.67 8.03 -13.86
N ARG A 93 12.66 8.67 -13.22
CA ARG A 93 13.34 8.11 -12.05
C ARG A 93 12.36 7.97 -10.88
N LEU A 94 11.65 9.06 -10.55
CA LEU A 94 10.69 9.05 -9.46
C LEU A 94 9.52 8.10 -9.75
N TRP A 95 9.03 8.09 -10.99
CA TRP A 95 8.03 7.12 -11.48
C TRP A 95 8.43 5.68 -11.19
N SER A 96 9.62 5.29 -11.65
CA SER A 96 10.09 3.91 -11.57
C SER A 96 10.45 3.52 -10.14
N GLN A 97 11.02 4.44 -9.35
CA GLN A 97 11.37 4.18 -7.95
C GLN A 97 10.15 3.93 -7.08
N THR A 98 9.12 4.76 -7.21
CA THR A 98 7.88 4.61 -6.43
C THR A 98 7.16 3.33 -6.80
N LEU A 99 7.03 3.02 -8.09
CA LEU A 99 6.37 1.80 -8.54
C LEU A 99 7.17 0.54 -8.19
N LEU A 100 8.49 0.55 -8.32
CA LEU A 100 9.33 -0.57 -7.88
C LEU A 100 9.19 -0.79 -6.36
N THR A 101 9.20 0.28 -5.57
CA THR A 101 8.99 0.20 -4.12
C THR A 101 7.61 -0.36 -3.78
N ALA A 102 6.55 0.12 -4.44
CA ALA A 102 5.20 -0.41 -4.27
C ALA A 102 5.16 -1.90 -4.58
N THR A 103 5.74 -2.32 -5.71
CA THR A 103 5.81 -3.73 -6.13
C THR A 103 6.46 -4.60 -5.05
N LEU A 104 7.60 -4.17 -4.52
CA LEU A 104 8.34 -4.90 -3.48
C LEU A 104 7.53 -5.01 -2.18
N LEU A 105 6.90 -3.92 -1.73
CA LEU A 105 6.08 -3.90 -0.52
C LEU A 105 4.83 -4.78 -0.67
N SER A 106 4.13 -4.71 -1.80
CA SER A 106 2.95 -5.53 -2.06
C SER A 106 3.28 -7.02 -2.15
N THR A 107 4.38 -7.36 -2.83
CA THR A 107 4.86 -8.74 -2.92
C THR A 107 5.26 -9.27 -1.53
N LEU A 108 5.96 -8.46 -0.73
CA LEU A 108 6.34 -8.80 0.63
C LEU A 108 5.11 -9.01 1.52
N LYS A 109 4.09 -8.14 1.40
CA LYS A 109 2.82 -8.30 2.13
C LYS A 109 2.16 -9.63 1.78
N GLY A 110 2.00 -9.93 0.49
CA GLY A 110 1.43 -11.20 0.05
C GLY A 110 2.20 -12.41 0.57
N PHE A 111 3.52 -12.37 0.46
CA PHE A 111 4.39 -13.43 0.96
C PHE A 111 4.20 -13.64 2.47
N MET A 112 4.18 -12.56 3.27
CA MET A 112 3.97 -12.65 4.70
C MET A 112 2.58 -13.21 5.03
N SER A 113 1.51 -12.70 4.43
CA SER A 113 0.15 -13.21 4.64
C SER A 113 0.01 -14.70 4.31
N TRP A 114 0.72 -15.18 3.29
CA TRP A 114 0.77 -16.61 2.97
C TRP A 114 1.59 -17.41 3.99
N ALA A 115 2.76 -16.90 4.39
CA ALA A 115 3.71 -17.64 5.22
C ALA A 115 3.33 -17.71 6.70
N THR A 116 2.69 -16.68 7.26
CA THR A 116 2.52 -16.56 8.72
C THR A 116 1.13 -16.89 9.24
N VAL A 117 0.10 -17.03 8.38
CA VAL A 117 -1.30 -17.36 8.72
C VAL A 117 -1.70 -16.81 10.11
N LEU A 118 -1.48 -15.52 10.31
CA LEU A 118 -1.77 -14.85 11.58
C LEU A 118 -3.25 -14.50 11.61
N PRO A 119 -3.98 -14.87 12.69
CA PRO A 119 -5.34 -14.39 12.88
C PRO A 119 -5.34 -12.87 13.03
N ASP A 120 -6.40 -12.25 12.55
CA ASP A 120 -6.72 -10.87 12.88
C ASP A 120 -7.00 -10.69 14.39
N GLU A 121 -6.89 -9.46 14.89
CA GLU A 121 -7.12 -9.10 16.30
C GLU A 121 -8.56 -9.41 16.74
N GLU A 122 -9.52 -9.37 15.82
CA GLU A 122 -10.92 -9.77 16.06
C GLU A 122 -11.10 -11.29 16.23
N GLY A 123 -10.06 -12.09 15.93
CA GLY A 123 -10.07 -13.53 16.02
C GLY A 123 -10.99 -14.22 14.99
N TRP A 124 -11.42 -15.43 15.33
CA TRP A 124 -12.25 -16.26 14.44
C TRP A 124 -13.67 -15.73 14.25
N GLU A 125 -14.30 -15.22 15.32
CA GLU A 125 -15.68 -14.74 15.23
C GLU A 125 -15.79 -13.50 14.32
N GLY A 126 -14.87 -12.53 14.44
CA GLY A 126 -14.84 -11.38 13.52
C GLY A 126 -14.52 -11.79 12.08
N CYS A 127 -13.63 -12.77 11.88
CA CYS A 127 -13.41 -13.35 10.55
C CYS A 127 -14.68 -13.99 9.97
N ARG A 128 -15.39 -14.80 10.77
CA ARG A 128 -16.62 -15.47 10.38
C ARG A 128 -17.75 -14.47 10.06
N GLU A 129 -17.88 -13.42 10.86
CA GLU A 129 -18.85 -12.35 10.62
C GLU A 129 -18.56 -11.61 9.31
N ARG A 130 -17.31 -11.21 9.08
CA ARG A 130 -16.89 -10.51 7.84
C ARG A 130 -17.04 -11.37 6.58
N LEU A 131 -16.69 -12.66 6.65
CA LEU A 131 -16.82 -13.58 5.52
C LEU A 131 -18.27 -13.97 5.24
N GLY A 132 -19.11 -14.01 6.28
CA GLY A 132 -20.46 -14.56 6.21
C GLY A 132 -20.49 -16.05 5.83
N SER A 133 -21.70 -16.60 5.71
CA SER A 133 -21.88 -18.02 5.35
C SER A 133 -21.34 -18.35 3.96
N ASP A 134 -21.50 -17.42 3.02
CA ASP A 134 -21.13 -17.63 1.62
C ASP A 134 -19.62 -17.57 1.41
N GLY A 135 -18.93 -16.62 2.06
CA GLY A 135 -17.47 -16.54 2.03
C GLY A 135 -16.82 -17.77 2.66
N LEU A 136 -17.34 -18.23 3.80
CA LEU A 136 -16.87 -19.48 4.42
C LEU A 136 -17.07 -20.69 3.51
N LYS A 137 -18.25 -20.82 2.88
CA LYS A 137 -18.52 -21.91 1.93
C LYS A 137 -17.56 -21.85 0.73
N TYR A 138 -17.26 -20.65 0.24
CA TYR A 138 -16.30 -20.44 -0.84
C TYR A 138 -14.89 -20.90 -0.46
N TYR A 139 -14.35 -20.45 0.68
CA TYR A 139 -13.00 -20.84 1.12
C TYR A 139 -12.85 -22.32 1.49
N ARG A 140 -13.94 -22.96 1.94
CA ARG A 140 -13.98 -24.41 2.19
C ARG A 140 -13.98 -25.25 0.91
N SER A 141 -14.54 -24.71 -0.17
CA SER A 141 -14.65 -25.45 -1.42
C SER A 141 -13.28 -25.65 -2.08
N GLN A 142 -13.12 -26.77 -2.80
CA GLN A 142 -11.98 -26.96 -3.68
C GLN A 142 -12.25 -26.20 -4.97
N VAL A 143 -11.70 -25.00 -5.08
CA VAL A 143 -11.79 -24.17 -6.28
C VAL A 143 -10.60 -24.48 -7.20
N GLU A 144 -10.84 -24.59 -8.49
CA GLU A 144 -9.76 -24.72 -9.48
C GLU A 144 -8.89 -23.46 -9.52
N LEU A 145 -7.58 -23.63 -9.71
CA LEU A 145 -6.60 -22.54 -9.71
C LEU A 145 -6.96 -21.42 -10.68
N TRP A 146 -7.50 -21.76 -11.86
CA TRP A 146 -7.89 -20.77 -12.87
C TRP A 146 -9.07 -19.91 -12.43
N ALA A 147 -10.07 -20.51 -11.78
CA ALA A 147 -11.20 -19.76 -11.24
C ALA A 147 -10.75 -18.80 -10.13
N VAL A 148 -9.83 -19.24 -9.28
CA VAL A 148 -9.20 -18.38 -8.26
C VAL A 148 -8.47 -17.20 -8.93
N LEU A 149 -7.68 -17.45 -9.97
CA LEU A 149 -6.96 -16.39 -10.67
C LEU A 149 -7.92 -15.37 -11.32
N THR A 150 -9.00 -15.84 -11.95
CA THR A 150 -10.00 -14.95 -12.55
C THR A 150 -10.74 -14.14 -11.48
N ASP A 151 -11.07 -14.75 -10.35
CA ASP A 151 -11.70 -14.07 -9.22
C ASP A 151 -10.77 -13.01 -8.65
N LEU A 152 -9.47 -13.29 -8.51
CA LEU A 152 -8.46 -12.33 -8.05
C LEU A 152 -8.35 -11.14 -9.01
N LEU A 153 -8.24 -11.39 -10.31
CA LEU A 153 -8.17 -10.32 -11.31
C LEU A 153 -9.45 -9.47 -11.30
N LEU A 154 -10.61 -10.11 -11.15
CA LEU A 154 -11.89 -9.41 -11.07
C LEU A 154 -12.04 -8.61 -9.77
N LEU A 155 -11.54 -9.13 -8.65
CA LEU A 155 -11.48 -8.44 -7.36
C LEU A 155 -10.53 -7.24 -7.40
N GLU A 156 -9.43 -7.30 -8.15
CA GLU A 156 -8.53 -6.16 -8.38
C GLU A 156 -9.23 -5.07 -9.19
N VAL A 157 -9.79 -5.43 -10.34
CA VAL A 157 -10.52 -4.49 -11.20
C VAL A 157 -11.71 -3.88 -10.47
N ARG A 158 -12.42 -4.69 -9.69
CA ARG A 158 -13.54 -4.22 -8.87
C ARG A 158 -13.06 -3.43 -7.67
N GLY A 159 -11.96 -3.78 -7.04
CA GLY A 159 -11.38 -3.05 -5.91
C GLY A 159 -10.79 -1.70 -6.29
N LEU A 160 -10.46 -1.49 -7.57
CA LEU A 160 -10.16 -0.18 -8.14
C LEU A 160 -11.41 0.70 -8.33
N TRP A 161 -12.61 0.12 -8.39
CA TRP A 161 -13.85 0.83 -8.78
C TRP A 161 -14.92 0.89 -7.69
N ALA A 162 -15.05 -0.17 -6.90
CA ALA A 162 -15.96 -0.32 -5.79
C ALA A 162 -15.11 -0.22 -4.52
N GLY A 163 -15.33 0.86 -3.77
CA GLY A 163 -14.53 1.24 -2.60
C GLY A 163 -14.47 0.20 -1.48
N HIS A 164 -14.02 0.67 -0.32
CA HIS A 164 -13.40 -0.12 0.75
C HIS A 164 -14.14 -1.36 1.26
N GLU A 165 -15.47 -1.44 1.12
CA GLU A 165 -16.32 -2.54 1.60
C GLU A 165 -15.90 -3.93 1.08
N HIS A 166 -15.21 -4.03 -0.06
CA HIS A 166 -14.76 -5.33 -0.58
C HIS A 166 -13.36 -5.75 -0.10
N ARG A 167 -12.54 -4.83 0.42
CA ARG A 167 -11.19 -5.16 0.94
C ARG A 167 -11.24 -5.86 2.30
N GLN A 168 -12.33 -5.73 3.05
CA GLN A 168 -12.52 -6.34 4.38
C GLN A 168 -12.80 -7.87 4.35
N ARG A 169 -12.65 -8.54 3.20
CA ARG A 169 -12.98 -9.97 3.04
C ARG A 169 -11.83 -10.94 3.31
N PHE A 170 -10.68 -10.45 3.80
CA PHE A 170 -9.54 -11.29 4.12
C PHE A 170 -9.30 -11.29 5.63
N CYS A 171 -9.11 -12.49 6.20
CA CYS A 171 -8.85 -12.65 7.63
C CYS A 171 -7.35 -12.76 7.96
N ALA A 172 -6.50 -12.90 6.94
CA ALA A 172 -5.05 -13.06 7.09
C ALA A 172 -4.28 -11.74 6.80
N ASP A 173 -4.91 -10.58 7.06
CA ASP A 173 -4.33 -9.25 6.77
C ASP A 173 -3.50 -8.65 7.92
N ALA A 174 -3.07 -9.48 8.86
CA ALA A 174 -2.52 -9.05 10.15
C ALA A 174 -1.02 -8.70 10.16
N THR A 175 -0.31 -8.71 9.02
CA THR A 175 1.17 -8.57 9.06
C THR A 175 1.65 -7.13 9.01
N PHE A 176 0.98 -6.27 8.23
CA PHE A 176 1.19 -4.82 8.22
C PHE A 176 0.13 -4.13 7.35
N SER A 177 -0.29 -2.91 7.70
CA SER A 177 -1.40 -2.19 7.04
C SER A 177 -1.08 -1.78 5.59
N GLY A 178 -1.99 -2.14 4.68
CA GLY A 178 -1.88 -1.82 3.24
C GLY A 178 -1.98 -0.33 2.93
N ASN A 179 -3.00 0.31 3.49
CA ASN A 179 -3.26 1.73 3.30
C ASN A 179 -2.12 2.59 3.87
N THR A 180 -1.57 2.20 5.01
CA THR A 180 -0.48 2.95 5.66
C THR A 180 0.78 2.96 4.80
N TYR A 181 1.22 1.80 4.28
CA TYR A 181 2.44 1.76 3.46
C TYR A 181 2.26 2.50 2.13
N LEU A 182 1.10 2.37 1.47
CA LEU A 182 0.80 3.07 0.22
C LEU A 182 0.72 4.58 0.45
N SER A 183 0.01 5.03 1.48
CA SER A 183 -0.08 6.44 1.85
C SER A 183 1.30 7.04 2.11
N ALA A 184 2.11 6.37 2.94
CA ALA A 184 3.48 6.81 3.24
C ALA A 184 4.37 6.87 2.00
N LEU A 185 4.27 5.88 1.11
CA LEU A 185 5.03 5.81 -0.13
C LEU A 185 4.67 6.95 -1.08
N PHE A 186 3.38 7.14 -1.38
CA PHE A 186 2.92 8.18 -2.29
C PHE A 186 3.11 9.58 -1.72
N CYS A 187 2.91 9.80 -0.41
CA CYS A 187 3.22 11.07 0.25
C CYS A 187 4.71 11.41 0.15
N THR A 188 5.61 10.46 0.44
CA THR A 188 7.06 10.66 0.31
C THR A 188 7.44 11.02 -1.12
N SER A 189 6.93 10.28 -2.10
CA SER A 189 7.22 10.53 -3.51
C SER A 189 6.64 11.85 -4.01
N LEU A 190 5.41 12.20 -3.60
CA LEU A 190 4.77 13.47 -3.95
C LEU A 190 5.54 14.66 -3.36
N PHE A 191 6.04 14.53 -2.12
CA PHE A 191 6.90 15.55 -1.51
C PHE A 191 8.16 15.78 -2.35
N GLU A 192 8.85 14.73 -2.80
CA GLU A 192 10.05 14.85 -3.65
C GLU A 192 9.73 15.53 -4.99
N ALA A 193 8.61 15.16 -5.64
CA ALA A 193 8.18 15.76 -6.90
C ALA A 193 7.88 17.26 -6.75
N VAL A 194 7.16 17.64 -5.70
CA VAL A 194 6.78 19.03 -5.43
C VAL A 194 8.00 19.84 -4.98
N ALA A 195 8.88 19.28 -4.15
CA ALA A 195 10.08 19.96 -3.66
C ALA A 195 11.03 20.34 -4.81
N GLY A 196 11.15 19.48 -5.83
CA GLY A 196 11.89 19.79 -7.07
C GLY A 196 11.26 20.93 -7.85
N SER A 197 9.93 20.95 -7.96
CA SER A 197 9.19 22.02 -8.65
C SER A 197 9.27 23.36 -7.92
N LEU A 198 9.36 23.35 -6.59
CA LEU A 198 9.42 24.56 -5.77
C LEU A 198 10.79 25.26 -5.78
N GLN A 199 11.84 24.67 -6.35
CA GLN A 199 13.18 25.29 -6.38
C GLN A 199 13.22 26.66 -7.10
N GLN A 200 12.23 26.95 -7.94
CA GLN A 200 12.15 28.20 -8.71
C GLN A 200 11.33 29.31 -8.03
N VAL A 201 10.76 29.07 -6.84
CA VAL A 201 9.83 29.99 -6.17
C VAL A 201 10.51 30.69 -4.99
N GLU A 202 10.33 32.01 -4.86
CA GLU A 202 10.92 32.81 -3.77
C GLU A 202 10.49 32.33 -2.37
N TRP A 203 9.25 31.85 -2.23
CA TRP A 203 8.67 31.33 -0.98
C TRP A 203 8.89 29.82 -0.79
N GLN A 204 9.93 29.24 -1.41
CA GLN A 204 10.19 27.81 -1.40
C GLN A 204 10.23 27.19 0.01
N PHE A 205 10.78 27.89 1.00
CA PHE A 205 10.91 27.36 2.36
C PHE A 205 9.55 27.19 3.04
N ALA A 206 8.71 28.25 3.01
CA ALA A 206 7.36 28.21 3.58
C ALA A 206 6.48 27.18 2.86
N ALA A 207 6.54 27.14 1.52
CA ALA A 207 5.78 26.18 0.72
C ALA A 207 6.20 24.72 1.01
N ARG A 208 7.51 24.45 1.14
CA ARG A 208 8.02 23.11 1.48
C ARG A 208 7.56 22.65 2.86
N ILE A 209 7.58 23.54 3.85
CA ILE A 209 7.08 23.23 5.20
C ILE A 209 5.58 22.94 5.14
N ALA A 210 4.79 23.78 4.48
CA ALA A 210 3.36 23.58 4.37
C ALA A 210 3.00 22.24 3.72
N VAL A 211 3.61 21.92 2.57
CA VAL A 211 3.39 20.64 1.87
C VAL A 211 3.83 19.46 2.74
N ARG A 212 5.01 19.54 3.38
CA ARG A 212 5.48 18.49 4.28
C ARG A 212 4.52 18.26 5.45
N SER A 213 4.01 19.33 6.07
CA SER A 213 3.08 19.23 7.19
C SER A 213 1.75 18.59 6.77
N VAL A 214 1.21 18.96 5.60
CA VAL A 214 -0.02 18.35 5.08
C VAL A 214 0.16 16.87 4.80
N LEU A 215 1.22 16.50 4.08
CA LEU A 215 1.50 15.10 3.76
C LEU A 215 1.79 14.27 5.01
N PHE A 216 2.51 14.84 5.98
CA PHE A 216 2.74 14.20 7.28
C PHE A 216 1.43 13.98 8.04
N ALA A 217 0.53 14.96 8.06
CA ALA A 217 -0.77 14.82 8.71
C ALA A 217 -1.63 13.72 8.06
N ILE A 218 -1.57 13.57 6.73
CA ILE A 218 -2.28 12.50 6.01
C ILE A 218 -1.72 11.13 6.40
N VAL A 219 -0.40 10.97 6.41
CA VAL A 219 0.24 9.71 6.83
C VAL A 219 -0.11 9.40 8.29
N LEU A 220 -0.01 10.39 9.18
CA LEU A 220 -0.35 10.22 10.59
C LEU A 220 -1.82 9.84 10.79
N GLY A 221 -2.74 10.43 10.03
CA GLY A 221 -4.14 10.01 10.01
C GLY A 221 -4.28 8.53 9.64
N ASN A 222 -3.62 8.10 8.55
CA ASN A 222 -3.64 6.71 8.09
C ASN A 222 -2.97 5.73 9.06
N MET A 223 -2.26 6.23 10.06
CA MET A 223 -1.73 5.42 11.16
C MET A 223 -2.70 5.38 12.35
N VAL A 224 -3.25 6.53 12.73
CA VAL A 224 -4.06 6.66 13.95
C VAL A 224 -5.45 6.06 13.79
N PHE A 225 -6.12 6.31 12.66
CA PHE A 225 -7.52 5.86 12.47
C PHE A 225 -7.69 4.34 12.52
N PRO A 226 -6.88 3.52 11.82
CA PRO A 226 -7.00 2.07 11.89
C PRO A 226 -6.80 1.52 13.31
N VAL A 227 -5.85 2.08 14.07
CA VAL A 227 -5.59 1.69 15.46
C VAL A 227 -6.75 2.08 16.37
N MET A 228 -7.31 3.27 16.20
CA MET A 228 -8.47 3.73 17.01
C MET A 228 -9.73 2.91 16.74
N ASN A 229 -9.91 2.42 15.51
CA ASN A 229 -11.04 1.58 15.13
C ASN A 229 -10.83 0.10 15.46
N GLY A 230 -9.64 -0.30 15.91
CA GLY A 230 -9.30 -1.70 16.18
C GLY A 230 -9.16 -2.58 14.94
N TYR A 231 -8.94 -1.97 13.77
CA TYR A 231 -8.75 -2.72 12.52
C TYR A 231 -7.34 -3.29 12.37
N HIS A 232 -6.35 -2.63 12.96
CA HIS A 232 -4.96 -3.05 12.90
C HIS A 232 -4.27 -2.72 14.22
N GLY A 233 -3.35 -3.60 14.61
CA GLY A 233 -2.46 -3.35 15.73
C GLY A 233 -1.51 -2.19 15.44
N LEU A 234 -1.08 -1.50 16.50
CA LEU A 234 -0.05 -0.45 16.39
C LEU A 234 1.25 -1.00 15.76
N ALA A 235 1.57 -2.27 16.04
CA ALA A 235 2.74 -2.95 15.47
C ALA A 235 2.65 -3.03 13.94
N ASP A 236 1.49 -3.39 13.39
CA ASP A 236 1.26 -3.56 11.95
C ASP A 236 1.43 -2.24 11.20
N VAL A 237 0.89 -1.17 11.78
CA VAL A 237 1.00 0.20 11.25
C VAL A 237 2.45 0.70 11.32
N PHE A 238 3.15 0.43 12.42
CA PHE A 238 4.54 0.82 12.59
C PHE A 238 5.49 0.06 11.64
N ILE A 239 5.30 -1.26 11.50
CA ILE A 239 6.05 -2.11 10.57
C ILE A 239 5.81 -1.66 9.13
N ALA A 240 4.56 -1.35 8.75
CA ALA A 240 4.23 -0.79 7.44
C ALA A 240 5.06 0.47 7.13
N LEU A 241 5.11 1.41 8.08
CA LEU A 241 5.87 2.66 7.92
C LEU A 241 7.38 2.38 7.82
N LEU A 242 7.91 1.55 8.71
CA LEU A 242 9.34 1.21 8.75
C LEU A 242 9.79 0.55 7.45
N LEU A 243 9.05 -0.46 6.97
CA LEU A 243 9.33 -1.15 5.72
C LEU A 243 9.25 -0.19 4.53
N THR A 244 8.26 0.71 4.52
CA THR A 244 8.14 1.71 3.45
C THR A 244 9.37 2.59 3.36
N VAL A 245 9.80 3.18 4.48
CA VAL A 245 11.00 4.03 4.52
C VAL A 245 12.23 3.23 4.15
N MET A 246 12.39 2.02 4.69
CA MET A 246 13.55 1.16 4.45
C MET A 246 13.68 0.75 2.98
N VAL A 247 12.58 0.33 2.34
CA VAL A 247 12.58 -0.08 0.92
C VAL A 247 12.74 1.14 0.01
N TYR A 248 12.02 2.24 0.27
CA TYR A 248 12.07 3.44 -0.56
C TYR A 248 13.46 4.10 -0.55
N SER A 249 14.13 4.13 0.60
CA SER A 249 15.48 4.70 0.78
C SER A 249 16.61 3.71 0.48
N ASN A 250 16.29 2.48 0.06
CA ASN A 250 17.29 1.44 -0.18
C ASN A 250 18.18 1.81 -1.41
N PRO A 251 19.52 1.83 -1.26
CA PRO A 251 20.42 2.14 -2.37
C PRO A 251 20.33 1.14 -3.52
N ALA A 252 20.00 -0.13 -3.26
CA ALA A 252 19.81 -1.12 -4.32
C ALA A 252 18.60 -0.80 -5.20
N VAL A 253 17.51 -0.30 -4.62
CA VAL A 253 16.34 0.19 -5.39
C VAL A 253 16.74 1.40 -6.22
N ALA A 254 17.49 2.35 -5.65
CA ALA A 254 17.98 3.51 -6.38
C ALA A 254 18.90 3.13 -7.56
N ILE A 255 19.82 2.18 -7.37
CA ILE A 255 20.71 1.66 -8.42
C ILE A 255 19.92 0.92 -9.51
N ALA A 256 18.97 0.06 -9.12
CA ALA A 256 18.12 -0.66 -10.08
C ALA A 256 17.32 0.31 -10.95
N VAL A 257 16.74 1.35 -10.35
CA VAL A 257 16.04 2.43 -11.06
C VAL A 257 16.98 3.22 -11.96
N HIS A 258 18.20 3.48 -11.50
CA HIS A 258 19.20 4.18 -12.31
C HIS A 258 19.54 3.40 -13.58
N HIS A 259 19.87 2.11 -13.45
CA HIS A 259 20.14 1.24 -14.61
C HIS A 259 18.91 1.10 -15.52
N TRP A 260 17.71 1.05 -14.95
CA TRP A 260 16.47 1.10 -15.73
C TRP A 260 16.40 2.36 -16.58
N CYS A 261 16.58 3.54 -15.97
CA CYS A 261 16.54 4.81 -16.70
C CYS A 261 17.65 4.93 -17.75
N GLU A 262 18.86 4.43 -17.48
CA GLU A 262 19.98 4.44 -18.43
C GLU A 262 19.72 3.55 -19.64
N GLY A 263 19.14 2.36 -19.45
CA GLY A 263 18.83 1.43 -20.55
C GLY A 263 17.80 1.98 -21.56
N PHE A 264 17.07 3.04 -21.21
CA PHE A 264 16.12 3.72 -22.08
C PHE A 264 16.53 5.16 -22.45
N ALA A 265 17.73 5.61 -22.05
CA ALA A 265 18.25 6.88 -22.53
C ALA A 265 18.61 6.73 -24.01
N THR A 266 18.01 7.56 -24.87
CA THR A 266 18.46 7.68 -26.26
C THR A 266 19.77 8.47 -26.27
N ASP A 267 20.65 8.22 -27.25
CA ASP A 267 21.93 8.95 -27.38
C ASP A 267 21.75 10.48 -27.39
N GLU A 268 20.59 10.97 -27.87
CA GLU A 268 20.23 12.39 -27.88
C GLU A 268 20.08 13.02 -26.47
N ASP A 269 19.71 12.25 -25.45
CA ASP A 269 19.64 12.73 -24.06
C ASP A 269 21.03 12.78 -23.39
N CYS A 270 22.00 12.03 -23.90
CA CYS A 270 23.38 12.05 -23.43
C CYS A 270 24.10 13.35 -23.83
N ASP A 271 23.81 13.88 -25.01
CA ASP A 271 24.41 15.12 -25.53
C ASP A 271 23.96 16.39 -24.79
N ARG A 272 22.82 16.38 -24.08
CA ARG A 272 22.32 17.54 -23.32
C ARG A 272 22.88 17.69 -21.90
N ARG A 273 23.40 16.62 -21.29
CA ARG A 273 23.93 16.65 -19.91
C ARG A 273 25.25 17.42 -19.72
N PRO A 274 26.23 17.41 -20.63
CA PRO A 274 27.47 18.17 -20.42
C PRO A 274 27.24 19.68 -20.38
N ALA A 275 26.33 20.22 -21.20
CA ALA A 275 26.03 21.66 -21.24
C ALA A 275 25.44 22.20 -19.91
N GLN A 276 24.70 21.38 -19.17
CA GLN A 276 24.10 21.79 -17.90
C GLN A 276 25.08 21.71 -16.72
N ARG A 277 26.08 20.81 -16.77
CA ARG A 277 27.17 20.75 -15.79
C ARG A 277 28.16 21.89 -15.95
N GLU A 278 28.45 22.33 -17.18
CA GLU A 278 29.30 23.51 -17.39
C GLU A 278 28.62 24.82 -16.93
N LEU A 279 27.31 24.94 -17.08
CA LEU A 279 26.57 26.10 -16.54
C LEU A 279 26.49 26.10 -15.01
N SER A 280 26.38 24.93 -14.38
CA SER A 280 26.31 24.83 -12.91
C SER A 280 27.68 24.89 -12.22
N GLY A 281 28.75 24.47 -12.90
CA GLY A 281 30.13 24.63 -12.43
C GLY A 281 30.60 26.09 -12.38
N ASN A 282 30.13 26.93 -13.31
CA ASN A 282 30.50 28.36 -13.38
C ASN A 282 29.68 29.28 -12.46
N LEU A 283 28.66 28.75 -11.78
CA LEU A 283 27.85 29.47 -10.79
C LEU A 283 28.29 29.22 -9.34
N SER A 284 29.58 28.91 -9.14
CA SER A 284 30.22 28.98 -7.82
C SER A 284 31.02 30.29 -7.66
N PRO A 285 30.39 31.47 -7.44
CA PRO A 285 31.11 32.64 -6.99
C PRO A 285 31.16 32.63 -5.46
N LEU A 286 32.39 32.56 -4.94
CA LEU A 286 32.85 33.33 -3.79
C LEU A 286 31.93 33.35 -2.55
N SER A 287 32.15 32.40 -1.64
CA SER A 287 31.97 32.60 -0.20
C SER A 287 33.04 31.87 0.58
#